data_AF-A0A395MKY9-F1
#
_entry.id   AF-A0A395MKY9-F1
#
_cell.length_a   1.000
_cell.length_b   1.000
_cell.length_c   1.000
_cell.angle_alpha   90.00
_cell.angle_beta   90.00
_cell.angle_gamma   90.00
#
_symmetry.space_group_name_H-M   'P 1'
#
loop_
_entity.id
_entity.type
_entity.pdbx_description
1 polymer ?
#
loop_
_entity_poly.entity_id
_entity_poly.type
_entity_poly.pdbx_seq_one_letter_code
_entity_poly.pdbx_strand_id
1 'polypeptide(L)'
;MGILFSRPGRESSSLPPGAFHAGNLSSLNSSSIAPYLGVNTGLYEAPLPPIPLEWIVSPSKIDGSSCPNGAQILTWFAVTEAVITVLVPLFAYRPFVHWTTRGRLGKRKKNSIALTWTITFACQLAASAIVAGLIGSTYNTLNMLHIFTVFISRPRFHPIIVGLLRCVVFAKRPRDWDKSTIIKRSIDDRVEFPYTDAWISTSISELLLLLISAIFTGVTWNRLPADSKAREYASDHVSFMSSTPGIMLLCMLAFVPVYKRYGEAYPIEGRRYETGRHWGVTISSDGRTRVGVKKGKNKTTLKRVANAFCATLLLGYVYLVQWAYWTRLLEMTGLLFCPTKMIQSGAIWVVFTVVGILYRFEQLFKEKKYLPFNLIIAIAHWGL
;
A
#
# COMPACT_ATOMS: atom_id res chain seq x y z
N MET A 1 15.70 -11.64 -7.03
CA MET A 1 14.24 -11.57 -6.79
C MET A 1 13.42 -11.77 -8.06
N GLY A 2 13.76 -11.10 -9.19
CA GLY A 2 13.01 -11.26 -10.45
C GLY A 2 12.86 -12.70 -10.97
N ILE A 3 13.86 -13.55 -10.72
CA ILE A 3 13.86 -14.97 -11.13
C ILE A 3 12.81 -15.82 -10.39
N LEU A 4 12.44 -15.45 -9.15
CA LEU A 4 11.53 -16.27 -8.31
C LEU A 4 10.13 -16.43 -8.90
N PHE A 5 9.74 -15.56 -9.83
CA PHE A 5 8.43 -15.55 -10.47
C PHE A 5 8.51 -15.82 -11.98
N SER A 6 9.68 -16.22 -12.51
CA SER A 6 9.82 -16.64 -13.90
C SER A 6 9.41 -18.11 -14.05
N ARG A 7 8.76 -18.48 -15.16
CA ARG A 7 8.49 -19.89 -15.46
C ARG A 7 9.80 -20.68 -15.63
N PRO A 8 9.92 -21.90 -15.08
CA PRO A 8 11.07 -22.77 -15.31
C PRO A 8 11.27 -22.99 -16.82
N GLY A 9 12.50 -22.82 -17.30
CA GLY A 9 12.86 -23.01 -18.72
C GLY A 9 12.61 -21.80 -19.63
N ARG A 10 11.99 -20.71 -19.13
CA ARG A 10 11.91 -19.41 -19.83
C ARG A 10 13.00 -18.42 -19.39
N GLU A 11 13.93 -18.90 -18.57
CA GLU A 11 15.08 -18.16 -18.08
C GLU A 11 16.14 -18.05 -19.17
N SER A 12 15.90 -17.21 -20.17
CA SER A 12 17.03 -16.64 -20.88
C SER A 12 17.72 -15.70 -19.87
N SER A 13 18.80 -16.17 -19.25
CA SER A 13 19.71 -15.33 -18.46
C SER A 13 20.23 -14.14 -19.29
N SER A 14 20.13 -14.23 -20.62
CA SER A 14 20.31 -13.12 -21.54
C SER A 14 19.09 -12.19 -21.51
N LEU A 15 19.38 -10.90 -21.29
CA LEU A 15 18.45 -9.80 -21.53
C LEU A 15 17.92 -9.84 -22.98
N PRO A 16 16.69 -9.34 -23.23
CA PRO A 16 16.20 -9.22 -24.59
C PRO A 16 17.12 -8.31 -25.42
N PRO A 17 17.20 -8.51 -26.75
CA PRO A 17 18.08 -7.71 -27.61
C PRO A 17 17.72 -6.22 -27.49
N GLY A 18 18.74 -5.37 -27.31
CA GLY A 18 18.57 -3.93 -27.14
C GLY A 18 18.12 -3.48 -25.74
N ALA A 19 18.01 -4.41 -24.78
CA ALA A 19 17.78 -4.08 -23.37
C ALA A 19 19.10 -3.97 -22.59
N PHE A 20 19.13 -3.04 -21.65
CA PHE A 20 20.30 -2.77 -20.82
C PHE A 20 19.85 -2.56 -19.38
N HIS A 21 20.72 -2.86 -18.42
CA HIS A 21 20.46 -2.50 -17.02
C HIS A 21 20.32 -0.99 -16.85
N ALA A 22 19.40 -0.58 -15.97
CA ALA A 22 19.16 0.81 -15.64
C ALA A 22 20.46 1.56 -15.29
N GLY A 23 20.67 2.71 -15.92
CA GLY A 23 21.86 3.56 -15.74
C GLY A 23 23.09 3.18 -16.56
N ASN A 24 23.02 2.16 -17.44
CA ASN A 24 24.15 1.79 -18.28
C ASN A 24 24.38 2.79 -19.43
N LEU A 25 25.50 3.52 -19.40
CA LEU A 25 25.86 4.52 -20.42
C LEU A 25 26.09 3.94 -21.82
N SER A 26 26.44 2.65 -21.94
CA SER A 26 26.59 2.01 -23.26
C SER A 26 25.29 2.01 -24.06
N SER A 27 24.14 2.18 -23.39
CA SER A 27 22.83 2.18 -24.00
C SER A 27 22.52 3.47 -24.78
N LEU A 28 23.34 4.53 -24.63
CA LEU A 28 23.11 5.83 -25.27
C LEU A 28 23.13 5.74 -26.80
N ASN A 29 23.99 4.89 -27.34
CA ASN A 29 24.15 4.72 -28.80
C ASN A 29 23.30 3.56 -29.35
N SER A 30 22.49 2.91 -28.51
CA SER A 30 21.64 1.79 -28.94
C SER A 30 20.46 2.30 -29.77
N SER A 31 20.22 1.68 -30.92
CA SER A 31 19.10 2.01 -31.79
C SER A 31 17.73 1.83 -31.12
N SER A 32 17.62 0.92 -30.14
CA SER A 32 16.40 0.67 -29.34
C SER A 32 16.14 1.70 -28.24
N ILE A 33 17.09 2.59 -27.93
CA ILE A 33 17.00 3.51 -26.78
C ILE A 33 17.13 4.95 -27.23
N ALA A 34 18.13 5.28 -28.06
CA ALA A 34 18.42 6.65 -28.46
C ALA A 34 17.20 7.41 -29.02
N PRO A 35 16.33 6.83 -29.88
CA PRO A 35 15.17 7.52 -30.42
C PRO A 35 14.08 7.86 -29.39
N TYR A 36 14.07 7.18 -28.24
CA TYR A 36 13.01 7.30 -27.23
C TYR A 36 13.43 8.12 -26.00
N LEU A 37 14.65 8.66 -25.99
CA LEU A 37 15.11 9.53 -24.91
C LEU A 37 14.26 10.81 -24.85
N GLY A 38 13.69 11.09 -23.68
CA GLY A 38 12.83 12.26 -23.50
C GLY A 38 11.44 12.15 -24.12
N VAL A 39 11.03 10.97 -24.59
CA VAL A 39 9.71 10.73 -25.21
C VAL A 39 8.97 9.65 -24.42
N ASN A 40 7.77 9.97 -23.91
CA ASN A 40 6.92 8.99 -23.19
C ASN A 40 5.48 8.93 -23.71
N THR A 41 5.25 9.46 -24.90
CA THR A 41 3.97 9.45 -25.62
C THR A 41 4.23 9.21 -27.09
N GLY A 42 3.19 8.85 -27.85
CA GLY A 42 3.26 8.68 -29.30
C GLY A 42 3.08 7.24 -29.77
N LEU A 43 3.56 6.98 -30.98
CA LEU A 43 3.46 5.69 -31.65
C LEU A 43 4.78 4.93 -31.55
N TYR A 44 4.69 3.60 -31.53
CA TYR A 44 5.87 2.74 -31.56
C TYR A 44 6.41 2.66 -32.99
N GLU A 45 7.61 3.20 -33.19
CA GLU A 45 8.38 3.03 -34.44
C GLU A 45 9.41 1.90 -34.27
N ALA A 46 9.93 1.33 -35.36
CA ALA A 46 10.99 0.34 -35.27
C ALA A 46 12.37 1.05 -35.25
N PRO A 47 13.35 0.57 -34.47
CA PRO A 47 13.32 -0.62 -33.60
C PRO A 47 12.64 -0.35 -32.25
N LEU A 48 11.83 -1.30 -31.78
CA LEU A 48 10.99 -1.14 -30.59
C LEU A 48 11.81 -0.94 -29.30
N PRO A 49 11.32 -0.12 -28.36
CA PRO A 49 11.98 0.06 -27.07
C PRO A 49 11.83 -1.18 -26.19
N PRO A 50 12.78 -1.42 -25.27
CA PRO A 50 12.74 -2.56 -24.35
C PRO A 50 11.69 -2.40 -23.23
N ILE A 51 10.99 -1.26 -23.15
CA ILE A 51 9.91 -0.97 -22.22
C ILE A 51 8.79 -0.17 -22.93
N PRO A 52 7.55 -0.17 -22.43
CA PRO A 52 6.50 0.67 -23.01
C PRO A 52 6.81 2.17 -22.86
N LEU A 53 6.39 2.99 -23.83
CA LEU A 53 6.67 4.43 -23.87
C LEU A 53 6.25 5.15 -22.59
N GLU A 54 5.11 4.76 -22.01
CA GLU A 54 4.56 5.37 -20.81
C GLU A 54 5.41 5.13 -19.55
N TRP A 55 6.34 4.18 -19.60
CA TRP A 55 7.28 3.89 -18.50
C TRP A 55 8.61 4.65 -18.64
N ILE A 56 8.80 5.38 -19.75
CA ILE A 56 10.02 6.14 -20.00
C ILE A 56 10.03 7.39 -19.12
N VAL A 57 11.08 7.49 -18.31
CA VAL A 57 11.38 8.63 -17.44
C VAL A 57 12.84 8.98 -17.68
N SER A 58 13.14 9.67 -18.78
CA SER A 58 14.51 10.04 -19.15
C SER A 58 14.58 11.45 -19.73
N PRO A 59 15.71 12.17 -19.59
CA PRO A 59 15.93 13.41 -20.31
C PRO A 59 16.21 13.15 -21.79
N SER A 60 16.01 14.18 -22.63
CA SER A 60 16.36 14.14 -24.05
C SER A 60 17.87 14.21 -24.32
N LYS A 61 18.64 14.77 -23.39
CA LYS A 61 20.11 14.85 -23.44
C LYS A 61 20.69 14.36 -22.12
N ILE A 62 21.71 13.51 -22.18
CA ILE A 62 22.35 12.90 -21.01
C ILE A 62 23.78 13.42 -20.92
N ASP A 63 24.03 14.33 -19.97
CA ASP A 63 25.34 14.95 -19.74
C ASP A 63 26.23 14.06 -18.85
N GLY A 64 26.38 12.79 -19.24
CA GLY A 64 27.40 11.84 -18.79
C GLY A 64 27.42 11.42 -17.30
N SER A 65 26.69 12.06 -16.38
CA SER A 65 26.99 11.94 -14.94
C SER A 65 25.83 11.74 -13.97
N SER A 66 24.58 11.49 -14.41
CA SER A 66 23.44 11.68 -13.47
C SER A 66 22.34 10.61 -13.43
N CYS A 67 22.46 9.48 -14.15
CA CYS A 67 21.44 8.44 -14.08
C CYS A 67 21.76 7.40 -12.98
N PRO A 68 20.89 7.21 -11.98
CA PRO A 68 21.12 6.20 -10.95
C PRO A 68 21.05 4.80 -11.57
N ASN A 69 21.91 3.90 -11.11
CA ASN A 69 21.83 2.52 -11.55
C ASN A 69 20.60 1.82 -10.94
N GLY A 70 20.16 0.71 -11.53
CA GLY A 70 18.98 -0.03 -11.05
C GLY A 70 19.06 -0.43 -9.57
N ALA A 71 20.25 -0.81 -9.10
CA ALA A 71 20.48 -1.17 -7.70
C ALA A 71 20.31 0.02 -6.75
N GLN A 72 20.77 1.22 -7.12
CA GLN A 72 20.59 2.46 -6.38
C GLN A 72 19.10 2.82 -6.31
N ILE A 73 18.35 2.71 -7.41
CA ILE A 73 16.90 2.98 -7.43
C ILE A 73 16.16 2.05 -6.45
N LEU A 74 16.42 0.74 -6.53
CA LEU A 74 15.83 -0.25 -5.63
C LEU A 74 16.25 -0.02 -4.17
N THR A 75 17.52 0.35 -3.94
CA THR A 75 18.01 0.69 -2.59
C THR A 75 17.26 1.88 -2.02
N TRP A 76 17.04 2.94 -2.80
CA TRP A 76 16.26 4.10 -2.36
C TRP A 76 14.80 3.77 -2.05
N PHE A 77 14.17 2.88 -2.84
CA PHE A 77 12.85 2.36 -2.52
C PHE A 77 12.85 1.58 -1.21
N ALA A 78 13.82 0.69 -1.01
CA ALA A 78 13.95 -0.10 0.21
C ALA A 78 14.20 0.77 1.45
N VAL A 79 15.10 1.74 1.36
CA VAL A 79 15.40 2.70 2.45
C VAL A 79 14.17 3.52 2.80
N THR A 80 13.47 4.07 1.79
CA THR A 80 12.25 4.86 2.03
C THR A 80 11.18 4.02 2.71
N GLU A 81 10.94 2.79 2.23
CA GLU A 81 9.97 1.89 2.84
C GLU A 81 10.38 1.42 4.24
N ALA A 82 11.67 1.24 4.52
CA ALA A 82 12.16 0.93 5.86
C ALA A 82 11.83 2.06 6.85
N VAL A 83 12.07 3.31 6.45
CA VAL A 83 11.71 4.49 7.27
C VAL A 83 10.20 4.56 7.51
N ILE A 84 9.39 4.41 6.46
CA ILE A 84 7.93 4.36 6.58
C ILE A 84 7.51 3.23 7.53
N THR A 85 8.11 2.04 7.39
CA THR A 85 7.79 0.86 8.19
C THR A 85 8.08 1.03 9.68
N VAL A 86 9.05 1.88 10.04
CA VAL A 86 9.34 2.22 11.44
C VAL A 86 8.36 3.29 11.97
N LEU A 87 8.07 4.32 11.17
CA LEU A 87 7.21 5.44 11.61
C LEU A 87 5.74 5.07 11.67
N VAL A 88 5.26 4.29 10.69
CA VAL A 88 3.84 3.94 10.57
C VAL A 88 3.28 3.22 11.81
N PRO A 89 3.94 2.22 12.41
CA PRO A 89 3.51 1.62 13.67
C PRO A 89 3.30 2.64 14.80
N LEU A 90 4.22 3.59 14.96
CA LEU A 90 4.12 4.60 16.00
C LEU A 90 2.86 5.46 15.81
N PHE A 91 2.65 5.97 14.59
CA PHE A 91 1.51 6.82 14.28
C PHE A 91 0.19 6.08 14.06
N ALA A 92 0.23 4.79 13.76
CA ALA A 92 -0.95 3.93 13.69
C ALA A 92 -1.40 3.48 15.09
N TYR A 93 -0.50 3.49 16.08
CA TYR A 93 -0.82 3.12 17.46
C TYR A 93 -1.66 4.21 18.14
N ARG A 94 -2.97 4.02 18.11
CA ARG A 94 -3.96 4.98 18.60
C ARG A 94 -3.73 5.49 20.04
N PRO A 95 -3.35 4.67 21.04
CA PRO A 95 -3.04 5.16 22.39
C PRO A 95 -1.86 6.13 22.41
N PHE A 96 -0.83 5.89 21.61
CA PHE A 96 0.31 6.80 21.49
C PHE A 96 -0.10 8.12 20.86
N VAL A 97 -0.87 8.09 19.77
CA VAL A 97 -1.40 9.32 19.15
C VAL A 97 -2.29 10.10 20.13
N HIS A 98 -3.15 9.42 20.89
CA HIS A 98 -3.97 10.05 21.91
C HIS A 98 -3.12 10.70 23.00
N TRP A 99 -2.04 10.03 23.43
CA TRP A 99 -1.12 10.55 24.43
C TRP A 99 -0.32 11.76 23.92
N THR A 100 0.32 11.66 22.75
CA THR A 100 1.13 12.75 22.18
C THR A 100 0.29 14.00 21.87
N THR A 101 -0.97 13.83 21.47
CA THR A 101 -1.87 14.94 21.17
C THR A 101 -2.71 15.42 22.35
N ARG A 102 -2.40 14.95 23.57
CA ARG A 102 -3.13 15.30 24.81
C ARG A 102 -4.64 15.08 24.68
N GLY A 103 -5.04 14.00 24.01
CA GLY A 103 -6.43 13.59 23.84
C GLY A 103 -7.23 14.38 22.79
N ARG A 104 -6.59 15.22 21.97
CA ARG A 104 -7.23 15.87 20.82
C ARG A 104 -7.46 14.86 19.69
N LEU A 105 -6.45 14.06 19.37
CA LEU A 105 -6.50 12.99 18.38
C LEU A 105 -6.67 11.62 19.09
N GLY A 106 -6.93 10.56 18.33
CA GLY A 106 -6.99 9.20 18.85
C GLY A 106 -8.32 8.80 19.48
N LYS A 107 -9.39 9.60 19.33
CA LYS A 107 -10.74 9.22 19.80
C LYS A 107 -11.51 8.43 18.75
N ARG A 108 -12.17 7.35 19.14
CA ARG A 108 -12.99 6.55 18.24
C ARG A 108 -14.26 7.33 17.90
N LYS A 109 -14.56 7.45 16.62
CA LYS A 109 -15.83 7.99 16.14
C LYS A 109 -16.54 6.96 15.26
N LYS A 110 -17.86 6.92 15.35
CA LYS A 110 -18.73 6.14 14.44
C LYS A 110 -18.41 6.57 13.01
N ASN A 111 -18.24 5.61 12.10
CA ASN A 111 -17.89 5.81 10.69
C ASN A 111 -16.51 6.43 10.39
N SER A 112 -15.59 6.47 11.36
CA SER A 112 -14.21 6.95 11.12
C SER A 112 -13.54 6.25 9.93
N ILE A 113 -13.68 4.93 9.81
CA ILE A 113 -13.04 4.16 8.72
C ILE A 113 -13.36 4.74 7.35
N ALA A 114 -14.63 5.08 7.06
CA ALA A 114 -15.09 5.56 5.76
C ALA A 114 -14.40 6.86 5.30
N LEU A 115 -14.00 7.72 6.24
CA LEU A 115 -13.27 8.95 5.94
C LEU A 115 -11.75 8.73 5.96
N THR A 116 -11.27 7.78 6.76
CA THR A 116 -9.83 7.62 6.95
C THR A 116 -9.16 6.93 5.77
N TRP A 117 -9.85 5.99 5.09
CA TRP A 117 -9.31 5.36 3.89
C TRP A 117 -9.24 6.35 2.72
N THR A 118 -10.17 7.30 2.61
CA THR A 118 -10.14 8.31 1.54
C THR A 118 -8.98 9.28 1.75
N ILE A 119 -8.73 9.73 2.98
CA ILE A 119 -7.58 10.57 3.30
C ILE A 119 -6.27 9.83 3.02
N THR A 120 -6.12 8.60 3.52
CA THR A 120 -4.90 7.82 3.26
C THR A 120 -4.68 7.62 1.76
N PHE A 121 -5.72 7.29 1.00
CA PHE A 121 -5.66 7.15 -0.45
C PHE A 121 -5.29 8.46 -1.15
N ALA A 122 -5.95 9.58 -0.80
CA ALA A 122 -5.69 10.90 -1.36
C ALA A 122 -4.26 11.37 -1.07
N CYS A 123 -3.74 11.14 0.14
CA CYS A 123 -2.35 11.46 0.47
C CYS A 123 -1.35 10.67 -0.38
N GLN A 124 -1.60 9.38 -0.66
CA GLN A 124 -0.72 8.58 -1.52
C GLN A 124 -0.77 9.03 -2.98
N LEU A 125 -1.95 9.38 -3.49
CA LEU A 125 -2.09 9.99 -4.81
C LEU A 125 -1.37 11.34 -4.88
N ALA A 126 -1.59 12.23 -3.90
CA ALA A 126 -0.92 13.53 -3.83
C ALA A 126 0.61 13.38 -3.78
N ALA A 127 1.13 12.43 -3.00
CA ALA A 127 2.56 12.15 -2.94
C ALA A 127 3.11 11.76 -4.32
N SER A 128 2.42 10.86 -5.02
CA SER A 128 2.82 10.42 -6.36
C SER A 128 2.73 11.56 -7.38
N ALA A 129 1.72 12.43 -7.27
CA ALA A 129 1.54 13.59 -8.16
C ALA A 129 2.63 14.64 -7.95
N ILE A 130 2.98 14.95 -6.70
CA ILE A 130 4.07 15.89 -6.38
C ILE A 130 5.40 15.35 -6.88
N VAL A 131 5.67 14.05 -6.68
CA VAL A 131 6.89 13.41 -7.22
C VAL A 131 6.92 13.47 -8.74
N ALA A 132 5.79 13.21 -9.40
CA ALA A 132 5.69 13.32 -10.84
C ALA A 132 5.94 14.75 -11.34
N GLY A 133 5.40 15.78 -10.66
CA GLY A 133 5.67 17.18 -11.00
C GLY A 133 7.12 17.60 -10.72
N LEU A 134 7.74 17.09 -9.66
CA LEU A 134 9.13 17.35 -9.31
C LEU A 134 10.13 16.74 -10.33
N ILE A 135 9.77 15.59 -10.90
CA ILE A 135 10.55 14.92 -11.96
C ILE A 135 10.21 15.54 -13.33
N GLY A 136 8.93 15.78 -13.62
CA GLY A 136 8.45 16.38 -14.86
C GLY A 136 8.96 17.81 -15.06
N SER A 137 9.09 18.61 -13.99
CA SER A 137 9.77 19.93 -14.06
C SER A 137 11.25 19.85 -14.40
N THR A 138 11.87 18.68 -14.23
CA THR A 138 13.25 18.41 -14.67
C THR A 138 13.28 17.94 -16.13
N TYR A 139 12.19 17.34 -16.62
CA TYR A 139 12.04 16.78 -17.96
C TYR A 139 10.82 17.40 -18.67
N ASN A 140 10.98 18.61 -19.18
CA ASN A 140 9.89 19.40 -19.77
C ASN A 140 9.16 18.72 -20.95
N THR A 141 9.73 17.68 -21.55
CA THR A 141 9.17 16.97 -22.70
C THR A 141 8.27 15.79 -22.32
N LEU A 142 8.30 15.35 -21.07
CA LEU A 142 7.58 14.15 -20.63
C LEU A 142 6.18 14.50 -20.13
N ASN A 143 5.20 13.68 -20.53
CA ASN A 143 3.85 13.74 -19.98
C ASN A 143 3.87 13.34 -18.49
N MET A 144 3.49 14.27 -17.62
CA MET A 144 3.49 14.08 -16.17
C MET A 144 2.51 12.99 -15.71
N LEU A 145 1.42 12.75 -16.44
CA LEU A 145 0.42 11.75 -16.08
C LEU A 145 1.02 10.33 -16.11
N HIS A 146 1.88 10.05 -17.09
CA HIS A 146 2.57 8.76 -17.19
C HIS A 146 3.57 8.56 -16.06
N ILE A 147 4.34 9.60 -15.73
CA ILE A 147 5.28 9.58 -14.60
C ILE A 147 4.52 9.31 -13.28
N PHE A 148 3.38 10.00 -13.09
CA PHE A 148 2.49 9.79 -11.96
C PHE A 148 2.02 8.34 -11.82
N THR A 149 1.52 7.75 -12.90
CA THR A 149 1.03 6.36 -12.88
C THR A 149 2.14 5.34 -12.65
N VAL A 150 3.36 5.61 -13.16
CA VAL A 150 4.53 4.78 -12.89
C VAL A 150 4.85 4.78 -11.40
N PHE A 151 4.89 5.94 -10.74
CA PHE A 151 5.19 6.00 -9.31
C PHE A 151 4.08 5.47 -8.39
N ILE A 152 2.82 5.44 -8.85
CA ILE A 152 1.75 4.73 -8.14
C ILE A 152 2.05 3.22 -8.02
N SER A 153 2.70 2.64 -9.03
CA SER A 153 3.05 1.21 -9.05
C SER A 153 4.18 0.81 -8.09
N ARG A 154 4.73 1.77 -7.32
CA ARG A 154 5.83 1.51 -6.38
C ARG A 154 5.43 0.48 -5.30
N PRO A 155 6.34 -0.46 -4.97
CA PRO A 155 6.12 -1.43 -3.90
C PRO A 155 6.01 -0.74 -2.53
N ARG A 156 5.05 -1.18 -1.71
CA ARG A 156 4.79 -0.63 -0.37
C ARG A 156 4.69 -1.74 0.67
N PHE A 157 5.56 -1.69 1.68
CA PHE A 157 5.74 -2.77 2.67
C PHE A 157 4.97 -2.53 3.97
N HIS A 158 4.79 -1.27 4.35
CA HIS A 158 4.17 -0.90 5.63
C HIS A 158 2.80 -1.56 5.94
N PRO A 159 1.91 -1.88 4.97
CA PRO A 159 0.63 -2.52 5.29
C PRO A 159 0.78 -3.92 5.93
N ILE A 160 1.86 -4.65 5.60
CA ILE A 160 2.18 -5.95 6.18
C ILE A 160 2.41 -5.82 7.69
N ILE A 161 3.22 -4.84 8.09
CA ILE A 161 3.56 -4.61 9.49
C ILE A 161 2.34 -4.14 10.28
N VAL A 162 1.51 -3.24 9.73
CA VAL A 162 0.26 -2.84 10.40
C VAL A 162 -0.70 -4.03 10.54
N GLY A 163 -0.76 -4.92 9.54
CA GLY A 163 -1.55 -6.14 9.59
C GLY A 163 -1.07 -7.14 10.64
N LEU A 164 0.24 -7.30 10.79
CA LEU A 164 0.84 -8.13 11.84
C LEU A 164 0.59 -7.54 13.24
N LEU A 165 0.86 -6.24 13.41
CA LEU A 165 0.63 -5.54 14.68
C LEU A 165 -0.83 -5.55 15.10
N ARG A 166 -1.76 -5.52 14.14
CA ARG A 166 -3.20 -5.71 14.41
C ARG A 166 -3.50 -7.05 15.10
N CYS A 167 -2.78 -8.11 14.76
CA CYS A 167 -3.03 -9.44 15.31
C CYS A 167 -2.32 -9.67 16.66
N VAL A 168 -1.12 -9.10 16.83
CA VAL A 168 -0.25 -9.32 17.99
C VAL A 168 -0.52 -8.30 19.09
N VAL A 169 -0.67 -7.02 18.74
CA VAL A 169 -0.74 -5.94 19.73
C VAL A 169 -2.18 -5.71 20.17
N PHE A 170 -2.37 -5.79 21.47
CA PHE A 170 -3.62 -5.48 22.12
C PHE A 170 -3.42 -4.53 23.27
N ALA A 171 -4.39 -3.63 23.48
CA ALA A 171 -4.36 -2.66 24.55
C ALA A 171 -5.59 -2.86 25.46
N LYS A 172 -5.38 -2.74 26.77
CA LYS A 172 -6.49 -2.60 27.72
C LYS A 172 -7.17 -1.25 27.47
N ARG A 173 -8.48 -1.26 27.39
CA ARG A 173 -9.25 -0.07 27.09
C ARG A 173 -9.20 0.92 28.27
N PRO A 174 -8.76 2.18 28.09
CA PRO A 174 -8.75 3.17 29.16
C PRO A 174 -10.18 3.67 29.48
N ARG A 175 -10.41 4.02 30.76
CA ARG A 175 -11.71 4.46 31.33
C ARG A 175 -12.39 5.56 30.51
N ASP A 176 -11.62 6.48 29.97
CA ASP A 176 -12.12 7.69 29.28
C ASP A 176 -12.79 7.38 27.93
N TRP A 177 -12.64 6.16 27.43
CA TRP A 177 -13.14 5.78 26.10
C TRP A 177 -14.52 5.10 26.14
N ASP A 178 -14.96 4.61 27.30
CA ASP A 178 -16.31 4.08 27.48
C ASP A 178 -17.21 5.10 28.17
N LYS A 179 -18.15 5.65 27.41
CA LYS A 179 -19.22 6.51 27.94
C LYS A 179 -20.32 5.74 28.67
N SER A 180 -20.27 4.40 28.69
CA SER A 180 -21.29 3.57 29.34
C SER A 180 -20.96 3.39 30.82
N THR A 181 -21.74 4.05 31.69
CA THR A 181 -21.59 4.01 33.16
C THR A 181 -22.10 2.71 33.81
N ILE A 182 -22.66 1.78 33.03
CA ILE A 182 -23.50 0.67 33.53
C ILE A 182 -22.70 -0.60 33.88
N ILE A 183 -21.45 -0.76 33.41
CA ILE A 183 -20.72 -2.04 33.52
C ILE A 183 -19.72 -2.02 34.67
N LYS A 184 -19.79 -3.02 35.58
CA LYS A 184 -18.83 -3.20 36.68
C LYS A 184 -17.43 -3.55 36.16
N ARG A 185 -16.48 -2.68 36.49
CA ARG A 185 -15.06 -2.67 36.08
C ARG A 185 -14.28 -3.97 36.31
N SER A 186 -14.60 -4.72 37.36
CA SER A 186 -13.85 -5.95 37.71
C SER A 186 -14.10 -7.12 36.76
N ILE A 187 -15.13 -7.03 35.91
CA ILE A 187 -15.57 -8.12 35.03
C ILE A 187 -15.30 -7.77 33.56
N ASP A 188 -15.01 -6.51 33.23
CA ASP A 188 -14.82 -6.06 31.85
C ASP A 188 -13.35 -6.20 31.40
N ASP A 189 -13.02 -7.40 30.92
CA ASP A 189 -11.72 -7.73 30.30
C ASP A 189 -11.67 -7.40 28.79
N ARG A 190 -12.47 -6.42 28.32
CA ARG A 190 -12.48 -6.06 26.90
C ARG A 190 -11.12 -5.56 26.43
N VAL A 191 -10.64 -6.22 25.39
CA VAL A 191 -9.36 -5.95 24.75
C VAL A 191 -9.62 -5.16 23.46
N GLU A 192 -8.93 -4.04 23.27
CA GLU A 192 -8.96 -3.27 22.03
C GLU A 192 -7.74 -3.63 21.16
N PHE A 193 -7.96 -3.64 19.84
CA PHE A 193 -6.91 -3.84 18.84
C PHE A 193 -6.59 -2.50 18.16
N PRO A 194 -5.62 -1.74 18.66
CA PRO A 194 -5.42 -0.34 18.30
C PRO A 194 -5.07 -0.12 16.83
N TYR A 195 -4.52 -1.13 16.16
CA TYR A 195 -4.16 -1.08 14.74
C TYR A 195 -5.28 -1.52 13.78
N THR A 196 -6.45 -1.95 14.27
CA THR A 196 -7.50 -2.50 13.39
C THR A 196 -8.01 -1.47 12.39
N ASP A 197 -8.43 -0.30 12.87
CA ASP A 197 -8.94 0.75 11.99
C ASP A 197 -7.85 1.24 11.02
N ALA A 198 -6.60 1.23 11.49
CA ALA A 198 -5.43 1.60 10.71
C ALA A 198 -5.16 0.65 9.56
N TRP A 199 -5.17 -0.65 9.84
CA TRP A 199 -4.99 -1.68 8.84
C TRP A 199 -6.14 -1.70 7.84
N ILE A 200 -7.40 -1.58 8.27
CA ILE A 200 -8.55 -1.61 7.34
C ILE A 200 -8.45 -0.47 6.34
N SER A 201 -8.23 0.76 6.82
CA SER A 201 -8.16 1.94 5.94
C SER A 201 -6.95 1.90 5.01
N THR A 202 -5.75 1.58 5.54
CA THR A 202 -4.55 1.42 4.70
C THR A 202 -4.74 0.32 3.67
N SER A 203 -5.28 -0.84 4.04
CA SER A 203 -5.53 -1.93 3.10
C SER A 203 -6.46 -1.48 1.98
N ILE A 204 -7.58 -0.79 2.29
CA ILE A 204 -8.52 -0.30 1.26
C ILE A 204 -7.83 0.66 0.30
N SER A 205 -7.05 1.61 0.82
CA SER A 205 -6.27 2.54 -0.01
C SER A 205 -5.28 1.80 -0.90
N GLU A 206 -4.59 0.79 -0.37
CA GLU A 206 -3.64 -0.03 -1.13
C GLU A 206 -4.32 -0.87 -2.20
N LEU A 207 -5.48 -1.46 -1.93
CA LEU A 207 -6.25 -2.19 -2.95
C LEU A 207 -6.59 -1.29 -4.15
N LEU A 208 -7.01 -0.05 -3.90
CA LEU A 208 -7.32 0.90 -4.97
C LEU A 208 -6.07 1.30 -5.77
N LEU A 209 -4.95 1.50 -5.09
CA LEU A 209 -3.69 1.86 -5.74
C LEU A 209 -3.11 0.67 -6.53
N LEU A 210 -3.26 -0.55 -6.03
CA LEU A 210 -2.96 -1.79 -6.74
C LEU A 210 -3.85 -1.94 -7.98
N LEU A 211 -5.14 -1.61 -7.88
CA LEU A 211 -6.06 -1.66 -9.03
C LEU A 211 -5.62 -0.70 -10.13
N ILE A 212 -5.28 0.55 -9.77
CA ILE A 212 -4.75 1.54 -10.73
C ILE A 212 -3.46 1.04 -11.36
N SER A 213 -2.53 0.52 -10.54
CA SER A 213 -1.26 -0.04 -11.01
C SER A 213 -1.45 -1.24 -11.95
N ALA A 214 -2.37 -2.14 -11.63
CA ALA A 214 -2.67 -3.33 -12.44
C ALA A 214 -3.25 -2.94 -13.79
N ILE A 215 -4.20 -2.00 -13.82
CA ILE A 215 -4.78 -1.49 -15.07
C ILE A 215 -3.72 -0.79 -15.91
N PHE A 216 -2.93 0.11 -15.31
CA PHE A 216 -1.88 0.84 -16.01
C PHE A 216 -0.82 -0.11 -16.59
N THR A 217 -0.32 -1.05 -15.78
CA THR A 217 0.67 -2.05 -16.21
C THR A 217 0.09 -2.92 -17.33
N GLY A 218 -1.14 -3.43 -17.18
CA GLY A 218 -1.77 -4.27 -18.21
C GLY A 218 -1.97 -3.52 -19.53
N VAL A 219 -2.48 -2.28 -19.48
CA VAL A 219 -2.73 -1.47 -20.70
C VAL A 219 -1.44 -1.12 -21.41
N THR A 220 -0.42 -0.63 -20.69
CA THR A 220 0.85 -0.19 -21.28
C THR A 220 1.62 -1.35 -21.92
N TRP A 221 1.69 -2.50 -21.26
CA TRP A 221 2.32 -3.70 -21.83
C TRP A 221 1.54 -4.31 -23.00
N ASN A 222 0.21 -4.14 -23.04
CA ASN A 222 -0.59 -4.57 -24.20
C ASN A 222 -0.43 -3.68 -25.43
N ARG A 223 -0.08 -2.39 -25.24
CA ARG A 223 0.20 -1.45 -26.34
C ARG A 223 1.54 -1.74 -27.03
N LEU A 224 2.50 -2.31 -26.31
CA LEU A 224 3.75 -2.73 -26.92
C LEU A 224 3.47 -3.88 -27.92
N PRO A 225 3.97 -3.80 -29.17
CA PRO A 225 3.67 -4.80 -30.20
C PRO A 225 3.97 -6.23 -29.74
N ALA A 226 3.12 -7.19 -30.18
CA ALA A 226 3.20 -8.59 -29.74
C ALA A 226 4.53 -9.27 -30.11
N ASP A 227 5.18 -8.81 -31.18
CA ASP A 227 6.46 -9.34 -31.67
C ASP A 227 7.66 -8.90 -30.82
N SER A 228 7.46 -8.01 -29.83
CA SER A 228 8.55 -7.53 -28.98
C SER A 228 9.02 -8.60 -27.99
N LYS A 229 10.31 -8.92 -28.05
CA LYS A 229 10.96 -9.84 -27.10
C LYS A 229 10.91 -9.34 -25.65
N ALA A 230 10.86 -8.03 -25.46
CA ALA A 230 10.67 -7.42 -24.14
C ALA A 230 9.30 -7.75 -23.52
N ARG A 231 8.22 -7.74 -24.31
CA ARG A 231 6.88 -8.13 -23.83
C ARG A 231 6.85 -9.59 -23.42
N GLU A 232 7.49 -10.45 -24.21
CA GLU A 232 7.61 -11.87 -23.89
C GLU A 232 8.36 -12.09 -22.56
N TYR A 233 9.45 -11.35 -22.37
CA TYR A 233 10.28 -11.42 -21.17
C TYR A 233 9.54 -10.96 -19.90
N ALA A 234 8.73 -9.91 -19.99
CA ALA A 234 8.00 -9.36 -18.85
C ALA A 234 6.61 -10.00 -18.61
N SER A 235 6.14 -10.87 -19.51
CA SER A 235 4.73 -11.31 -19.54
C SER A 235 4.27 -11.96 -18.23
N ASP A 236 5.15 -12.76 -17.59
CA ASP A 236 4.83 -13.43 -16.33
C ASP A 236 4.67 -12.40 -15.21
N HIS A 237 5.61 -11.47 -15.04
CA HIS A 237 5.54 -10.42 -14.02
C HIS A 237 4.35 -9.47 -14.22
N VAL A 238 4.02 -9.15 -15.47
CA VAL A 238 2.82 -8.35 -15.80
C VAL A 238 1.55 -9.09 -15.40
N SER A 239 1.48 -10.40 -15.63
CA SER A 239 0.35 -11.24 -15.22
C SER A 239 0.20 -11.31 -13.69
N PHE A 240 1.33 -11.39 -12.97
CA PHE A 240 1.29 -11.35 -11.52
C PHE A 240 0.86 -9.98 -10.99
N MET A 241 1.39 -8.89 -11.55
CA MET A 241 1.00 -7.53 -11.17
C MET A 241 -0.49 -7.29 -11.41
N SER A 242 -1.05 -7.80 -12.53
CA SER A 242 -2.48 -7.66 -12.83
C SER A 242 -3.39 -8.47 -11.89
N SER A 243 -2.90 -9.61 -11.38
CA SER A 243 -3.63 -10.45 -10.40
C SER A 243 -3.57 -9.94 -8.96
N THR A 244 -2.61 -9.05 -8.66
CA THR A 244 -2.29 -8.59 -7.29
C THR A 244 -3.48 -7.95 -6.55
N PRO A 245 -4.32 -7.10 -7.17
CA PRO A 245 -5.52 -6.57 -6.52
C PRO A 245 -6.51 -7.66 -6.10
N GLY A 246 -6.66 -8.72 -6.90
CA GLY A 246 -7.53 -9.85 -6.59
C GLY A 246 -7.04 -10.61 -5.35
N ILE A 247 -5.72 -10.85 -5.26
CA ILE A 247 -5.10 -11.47 -4.09
C ILE A 247 -5.30 -10.60 -2.84
N MET A 248 -5.08 -9.28 -2.96
CA MET A 248 -5.30 -8.35 -1.86
C MET A 248 -6.78 -8.31 -1.41
N LEU A 249 -7.73 -8.36 -2.34
CA LEU A 249 -9.16 -8.44 -2.03
C LEU A 249 -9.50 -9.73 -1.28
N LEU A 250 -8.96 -10.88 -1.71
CA LEU A 250 -9.12 -12.15 -0.99
C LEU A 250 -8.54 -12.06 0.43
N CYS A 251 -7.38 -11.43 0.60
CA CYS A 251 -6.81 -11.17 1.92
C CYS A 251 -7.78 -10.36 2.79
N MET A 252 -8.33 -9.26 2.27
CA MET A 252 -9.31 -8.48 3.02
C MET A 252 -10.56 -9.28 3.39
N LEU A 253 -11.12 -10.03 2.45
CA LEU A 253 -12.31 -10.85 2.69
C LEU A 253 -12.05 -11.95 3.72
N ALA A 254 -10.85 -12.51 3.78
CA ALA A 254 -10.47 -13.46 4.82
C ALA A 254 -10.25 -12.76 6.18
N PHE A 255 -9.57 -11.62 6.21
CA PHE A 255 -9.06 -11.00 7.45
C PHE A 255 -9.94 -9.90 8.07
N VAL A 256 -10.90 -9.33 7.33
CA VAL A 256 -11.85 -8.33 7.87
C VAL A 256 -12.98 -9.01 8.69
N PRO A 257 -13.70 -10.02 8.16
CA PRO A 257 -14.88 -10.59 8.84
C PRO A 257 -14.50 -11.45 10.06
N VAL A 258 -13.36 -12.13 10.01
CA VAL A 258 -12.84 -13.00 11.09
C VAL A 258 -12.52 -12.22 12.37
N TYR A 259 -12.51 -10.89 12.37
CA TYR A 259 -12.33 -10.13 13.61
C TYR A 259 -13.54 -9.33 14.05
N LYS A 260 -14.45 -9.00 13.13
CA LYS A 260 -15.78 -8.49 13.51
C LYS A 260 -16.55 -9.53 14.33
N ARG A 261 -16.23 -10.82 14.17
CA ARG A 261 -16.82 -11.96 14.90
C ARG A 261 -16.11 -12.34 16.21
N TYR A 262 -14.86 -11.93 16.42
CA TYR A 262 -14.04 -12.36 17.57
C TYR A 262 -13.52 -11.22 18.45
N GLY A 263 -13.63 -9.98 17.99
CA GLY A 263 -13.56 -8.79 18.83
C GLY A 263 -14.95 -8.22 18.98
N GLU A 264 -15.39 -8.01 20.22
CA GLU A 264 -16.53 -7.15 20.58
C GLU A 264 -16.27 -5.66 20.19
N ALA A 265 -15.55 -5.40 19.09
CA ALA A 265 -15.11 -4.09 18.63
C ALA A 265 -16.13 -3.40 17.70
N TYR A 266 -17.23 -4.08 17.36
CA TYR A 266 -18.39 -3.51 16.71
C TYR A 266 -19.68 -4.06 17.34
N PRO A 267 -20.25 -3.38 18.35
CA PRO A 267 -21.70 -3.33 18.39
C PRO A 267 -22.11 -2.44 17.22
N ILE A 268 -22.20 -3.01 16.00
CA ILE A 268 -23.16 -2.43 15.06
C ILE A 268 -24.50 -2.63 15.77
N GLU A 269 -25.11 -1.51 16.12
CA GLU A 269 -26.44 -1.40 16.70
C GLU A 269 -27.34 -2.54 16.18
N GLY A 270 -27.81 -3.39 17.09
CA GLY A 270 -28.99 -4.21 16.82
C GLY A 270 -28.92 -5.72 17.08
N ARG A 271 -27.77 -6.37 17.26
CA ARG A 271 -27.78 -7.82 17.62
C ARG A 271 -27.44 -8.08 19.09
N ARG A 272 -28.48 -7.90 19.89
CA ARG A 272 -28.66 -8.40 21.27
C ARG A 272 -28.56 -9.95 21.42
N TYR A 273 -28.26 -10.69 20.35
CA TYR A 273 -28.55 -12.14 20.29
C TYR A 273 -27.34 -13.08 20.26
N GLU A 274 -26.09 -12.62 20.11
CA GLU A 274 -24.92 -13.52 20.22
C GLU A 274 -24.23 -13.48 21.58
N THR A 275 -24.51 -12.48 22.41
CA THR A 275 -24.19 -12.53 23.85
C THR A 275 -24.93 -13.66 24.57
N GLY A 276 -25.98 -14.26 24.00
CA GLY A 276 -26.65 -15.41 24.63
C GLY A 276 -25.80 -16.69 24.73
N ARG A 277 -24.74 -16.87 23.92
CA ARG A 277 -23.99 -18.15 23.87
C ARG A 277 -22.72 -18.20 24.73
N HIS A 278 -22.20 -17.06 25.19
CA HIS A 278 -21.01 -17.02 26.07
C HIS A 278 -21.31 -16.62 27.51
N TRP A 279 -22.53 -16.13 27.74
CA TRP A 279 -23.08 -15.92 29.08
C TRP A 279 -23.68 -17.24 29.52
N GLY A 280 -22.83 -18.15 29.99
CA GLY A 280 -23.28 -19.37 30.63
C GLY A 280 -23.89 -19.00 31.97
N VAL A 281 -25.20 -19.16 32.12
CA VAL A 281 -25.82 -19.17 33.43
C VAL A 281 -25.51 -20.54 34.02
N THR A 282 -24.51 -20.59 34.90
CA THR A 282 -24.25 -21.78 35.72
C THR A 282 -25.07 -21.66 36.98
N ILE A 283 -26.01 -22.58 37.18
CA ILE A 283 -26.76 -22.74 38.42
C ILE A 283 -25.94 -23.68 39.31
N SER A 284 -25.45 -23.17 40.44
CA SER A 284 -24.79 -24.01 41.46
C SER A 284 -25.81 -24.95 42.09
N SER A 285 -25.38 -26.10 42.61
CA SER A 285 -26.22 -27.02 43.41
C SER A 285 -26.94 -26.32 44.56
N ASP A 286 -26.38 -25.21 45.05
CA ASP A 286 -26.89 -24.43 46.18
C ASP A 286 -27.96 -23.40 45.76
N GLY A 287 -28.51 -23.50 44.55
CA GLY A 287 -29.54 -22.59 44.02
C GLY A 287 -29.04 -21.19 43.61
N ARG A 288 -27.74 -20.90 43.76
CA ARG A 288 -27.14 -19.63 43.33
C ARG A 288 -26.90 -19.62 41.82
N THR A 289 -27.50 -18.64 41.13
CA THR A 289 -27.21 -18.35 39.72
C THR A 289 -25.92 -17.53 39.63
N ARG A 290 -24.89 -18.07 38.97
CA ARG A 290 -23.73 -17.30 38.57
C ARG A 290 -23.76 -17.14 37.06
N VAL A 291 -23.87 -15.89 36.65
CA VAL A 291 -23.70 -15.50 35.27
C VAL A 291 -22.21 -15.32 35.03
N GLY A 292 -21.58 -16.31 34.42
CA GLY A 292 -20.13 -16.36 34.20
C GLY A 292 -19.79 -16.45 32.71
N VAL A 293 -18.79 -15.68 32.29
CA VAL A 293 -18.23 -15.81 30.93
C VAL A 293 -17.24 -16.97 30.93
N LYS A 294 -17.57 -18.09 30.27
CA LYS A 294 -16.64 -19.22 30.10
C LYS A 294 -15.43 -18.79 29.25
N LYS A 295 -14.26 -18.64 29.88
CA LYS A 295 -12.99 -18.28 29.21
C LYS A 295 -12.30 -19.50 28.60
N GLY A 296 -12.48 -19.72 27.29
CA GLY A 296 -11.61 -20.62 26.51
C GLY A 296 -10.34 -19.91 26.02
N LYS A 297 -9.34 -19.70 26.90
CA LYS A 297 -8.20 -18.80 26.64
C LYS A 297 -7.22 -19.29 25.56
N ASN A 298 -6.98 -20.60 25.44
CA ASN A 298 -5.93 -21.13 24.55
C ASN A 298 -6.35 -21.24 23.07
N LYS A 299 -7.62 -21.61 22.79
CA LYS A 299 -8.11 -21.81 21.42
C LYS A 299 -8.21 -20.51 20.62
N THR A 300 -8.41 -19.37 21.29
CA THR A 300 -8.53 -18.06 20.63
C THR A 300 -7.16 -17.47 20.27
N THR A 301 -6.15 -17.64 21.13
CA THR A 301 -4.77 -17.20 20.85
C THR A 301 -4.17 -17.94 19.65
N LEU A 302 -4.32 -19.27 19.59
CA LEU A 302 -3.78 -20.06 18.48
C LEU A 302 -4.38 -19.64 17.13
N LYS A 303 -5.71 -19.43 17.07
CA LYS A 303 -6.38 -18.94 15.85
C LYS A 303 -5.87 -17.57 15.40
N ARG A 304 -5.58 -16.67 16.34
CA ARG A 304 -5.03 -15.34 16.03
C ARG A 304 -3.63 -15.42 15.45
N VAL A 305 -2.76 -16.22 16.05
CA VAL A 305 -1.39 -16.43 15.55
C VAL A 305 -1.40 -17.06 14.17
N ALA A 306 -2.19 -18.12 13.98
CA ALA A 306 -2.33 -18.77 12.67
C ALA A 306 -2.85 -17.79 11.61
N ASN A 307 -3.85 -16.98 11.96
CA ASN A 307 -4.37 -15.95 11.07
C ASN A 307 -3.33 -14.86 10.75
N ALA A 308 -2.58 -14.40 11.75
CA ALA A 308 -1.51 -13.42 11.56
C ALA A 308 -0.46 -13.95 10.58
N PHE A 309 -0.03 -15.18 10.77
CA PHE A 309 0.94 -15.85 9.91
C PHE A 309 0.44 -15.96 8.46
N CYS A 310 -0.79 -16.44 8.27
CA CYS A 310 -1.42 -16.51 6.94
C CYS A 310 -1.52 -15.13 6.28
N ALA A 311 -1.88 -14.09 7.03
CA ALA A 311 -1.95 -12.71 6.52
C ALA A 311 -0.57 -12.19 6.10
N THR A 312 0.46 -12.43 6.91
CA THR A 312 1.83 -12.03 6.60
C THR A 312 2.35 -12.73 5.36
N LEU A 313 2.07 -14.03 5.18
CA LEU A 313 2.46 -14.75 3.97
C LEU A 313 1.79 -14.21 2.71
N LEU A 314 0.47 -13.99 2.75
CA LEU A 314 -0.26 -13.51 1.57
C LEU A 314 0.09 -12.04 1.23
N LEU A 315 0.17 -11.16 2.22
CA LEU A 315 0.59 -9.77 1.99
C LEU A 315 2.06 -9.68 1.59
N GLY A 316 2.91 -10.54 2.16
CA GLY A 316 4.30 -10.69 1.75
C GLY A 316 4.42 -11.11 0.29
N TYR A 317 3.60 -12.05 -0.17
CA TYR A 317 3.54 -12.44 -1.58
C TYR A 317 3.18 -11.26 -2.50
N VAL A 318 2.12 -10.50 -2.17
CA VAL A 318 1.72 -9.29 -2.92
C VAL A 318 2.89 -8.31 -3.07
N TYR A 319 3.63 -8.07 -1.98
CA TYR A 319 4.80 -7.20 -2.00
C TYR A 319 5.96 -7.76 -2.83
N LEU A 320 6.26 -9.05 -2.69
CA LEU A 320 7.31 -9.71 -3.46
C LEU A 320 7.05 -9.64 -4.97
N VAL A 321 5.79 -9.78 -5.39
CA VAL A 321 5.39 -9.61 -6.80
C VAL A 321 5.70 -8.21 -7.30
N GLN A 322 5.32 -7.17 -6.56
CA GLN A 322 5.62 -5.77 -6.95
C GLN A 322 7.13 -5.53 -7.03
N TRP A 323 7.90 -6.02 -6.05
CA TRP A 323 9.35 -5.88 -6.03
C TRP A 323 10.02 -6.62 -7.19
N ALA A 324 9.57 -7.83 -7.49
CA ALA A 324 10.07 -8.63 -8.59
C ALA A 324 9.79 -7.96 -9.94
N TYR A 325 8.59 -7.41 -10.13
CA TYR A 325 8.25 -6.62 -11.32
C TYR A 325 9.20 -5.43 -11.51
N TRP A 326 9.39 -4.61 -10.48
CA TRP A 326 10.30 -3.47 -10.55
C TRP A 326 11.75 -3.87 -10.81
N THR A 327 12.20 -4.98 -10.21
CA THR A 327 13.54 -5.52 -10.49
C THR A 327 13.69 -5.87 -11.96
N ARG A 328 12.72 -6.59 -12.55
CA ARG A 328 12.75 -6.96 -13.97
C ARG A 328 12.63 -5.75 -14.89
N LEU A 329 11.80 -4.78 -14.55
CA LEU A 329 11.68 -3.54 -15.31
C LEU A 329 13.04 -2.83 -15.39
N LEU A 330 13.71 -2.63 -14.25
CA LEU A 330 15.01 -1.96 -14.18
C LEU A 330 16.17 -2.73 -14.82
N GLU A 331 16.00 -4.03 -15.06
CA GLU A 331 16.96 -4.82 -15.84
C GLU A 331 16.90 -4.50 -17.34
N MET A 332 15.78 -3.95 -17.83
CA MET A 332 15.56 -3.72 -19.27
C MET A 332 15.65 -2.26 -19.71
N THR A 333 15.50 -1.31 -18.79
CA THR A 333 15.24 0.10 -19.11
C THR A 333 16.43 0.85 -19.72
N GLY A 334 17.67 0.45 -19.46
CA GLY A 334 18.86 1.22 -19.83
C GLY A 334 18.79 2.65 -19.31
N LEU A 335 19.05 3.62 -20.20
CA LEU A 335 18.89 5.06 -19.90
C LEU A 335 17.46 5.59 -20.04
N LEU A 336 16.49 4.77 -20.46
CA LEU A 336 15.08 5.19 -20.57
C LEU A 336 14.40 5.41 -19.21
N PHE A 337 14.98 4.91 -18.13
CA PHE A 337 14.51 5.14 -16.77
C PHE A 337 15.63 5.71 -15.89
N CYS A 338 15.66 7.03 -15.80
CA CYS A 338 16.65 7.84 -15.13
C CYS A 338 15.93 8.84 -14.20
N PRO A 339 15.31 8.40 -13.09
CA PRO A 339 14.61 9.31 -12.19
C PRO A 339 15.62 10.20 -11.44
N THR A 340 15.43 11.51 -11.49
CA THR A 340 16.19 12.47 -10.68
C THR A 340 15.56 12.66 -9.30
N LYS A 341 16.36 13.22 -8.37
CA LYS A 341 15.90 13.68 -7.05
C LYS A 341 15.23 12.58 -6.19
N MET A 342 15.69 11.34 -6.29
CA MET A 342 15.15 10.17 -5.56
C MET A 342 15.04 10.40 -4.05
N ILE A 343 15.97 11.13 -3.43
CA ILE A 343 15.94 11.47 -2.00
C ILE A 343 14.72 12.34 -1.67
N GLN A 344 14.45 13.36 -2.49
CA GLN A 344 13.31 14.27 -2.30
C GLN A 344 12.00 13.51 -2.48
N SER A 345 11.92 12.64 -3.49
CA SER A 345 10.78 11.75 -3.71
C SER A 345 10.54 10.83 -2.51
N GLY A 346 11.62 10.25 -1.96
CA GLY A 346 11.62 9.48 -0.72
C GLY A 346 10.99 10.25 0.45
N ALA A 347 11.44 11.47 0.68
CA ALA A 347 10.94 12.33 1.74
C ALA A 347 9.45 12.67 1.56
N ILE A 348 9.02 13.00 0.35
CA ILE A 348 7.60 13.26 0.03
C ILE A 348 6.75 12.05 0.37
N TRP A 349 7.16 10.84 -0.04
CA TRP A 349 6.43 9.62 0.28
C TRP A 349 6.35 9.36 1.79
N VAL A 350 7.44 9.56 2.53
CA VAL A 350 7.44 9.41 3.99
C VAL A 350 6.45 10.38 4.64
N VAL A 351 6.56 11.67 4.31
CA VAL A 351 5.71 12.72 4.91
C VAL A 351 4.24 12.46 4.63
N PHE A 352 3.86 12.24 3.37
CA PHE A 352 2.47 12.03 3.01
C PHE A 352 1.90 10.72 3.57
N THR A 353 2.71 9.68 3.71
CA THR A 353 2.28 8.43 4.35
C THR A 353 2.01 8.64 5.84
N VAL A 354 2.92 9.31 6.55
CA VAL A 354 2.76 9.63 7.98
C VAL A 354 1.55 10.55 8.20
N VAL A 355 1.41 11.59 7.38
CA VAL A 355 0.25 12.51 7.38
C VAL A 355 -1.05 11.75 7.14
N GLY A 356 -1.12 10.91 6.11
CA GLY A 356 -2.31 10.12 5.80
C GLY A 356 -2.73 9.15 6.92
N ILE A 357 -1.78 8.71 7.75
CA ILE A 357 -2.04 7.86 8.93
C ILE A 357 -2.38 8.69 10.17
N LEU A 358 -1.80 9.88 10.33
CA LEU A 358 -2.06 10.80 11.45
C LEU A 358 -3.43 11.48 11.34
N TYR A 359 -3.76 12.03 10.17
CA TYR A 359 -5.03 12.71 9.90
C TYR A 359 -6.24 11.78 10.00
N ARG A 360 -6.01 10.46 10.09
CA ARG A 360 -7.02 9.48 10.53
C ARG A 360 -7.74 9.93 11.82
N PHE A 361 -7.05 10.66 12.66
CA PHE A 361 -7.50 10.99 13.99
C PHE A 361 -8.02 12.41 14.16
N GLU A 362 -7.74 13.30 13.21
CA GLU A 362 -8.16 14.69 13.25
C GLU A 362 -9.45 14.85 12.46
N GLN A 363 -10.55 15.11 13.15
CA GLN A 363 -11.80 15.47 12.49
C GLN A 363 -11.75 16.93 12.05
N LEU A 364 -11.71 17.14 10.74
CA LEU A 364 -12.11 18.38 10.07
C LEU A 364 -13.62 18.70 10.22
N PHE A 365 -14.45 17.75 10.67
CA PHE A 365 -15.91 17.94 10.73
C PHE A 365 -16.44 18.31 12.12
N LYS A 366 -15.81 19.27 12.79
CA LYS A 366 -16.51 20.00 13.87
C LYS A 366 -17.41 21.11 13.31
N GLU A 367 -17.27 21.46 12.03
CA GLU A 367 -18.20 22.31 11.28
C GLU A 367 -18.87 21.52 10.16
N LYS A 368 -20.20 21.53 10.12
CA LYS A 368 -21.02 20.94 9.06
C LYS A 368 -20.92 21.77 7.77
N LYS A 369 -19.78 21.80 7.09
CA LYS A 369 -19.69 22.30 5.71
C LYS A 369 -19.02 21.25 4.83
N TYR A 370 -19.80 20.81 3.84
CA TYR A 370 -19.48 19.77 2.85
C TYR A 370 -18.15 20.07 2.14
N LEU A 371 -17.07 19.38 2.52
CA LEU A 371 -15.79 19.53 1.82
C LEU A 371 -14.93 18.25 1.83
N PRO A 372 -15.30 17.23 1.04
CA PRO A 372 -14.25 16.38 0.48
C PRO A 372 -14.29 16.26 -1.06
N PHE A 373 -15.35 16.74 -1.74
CA PHE A 373 -15.48 16.55 -3.19
C PHE A 373 -14.65 17.58 -3.98
N ASN A 374 -14.62 18.85 -3.55
CA ASN A 374 -13.91 19.91 -4.27
C ASN A 374 -12.38 19.80 -4.20
N LEU A 375 -11.81 19.17 -3.16
CA LEU A 375 -10.35 18.96 -3.10
C LEU A 375 -9.89 17.85 -4.04
N ILE A 376 -10.69 16.79 -4.20
CA ILE A 376 -10.45 15.72 -5.18
C ILE A 376 -10.61 16.28 -6.60
N ILE A 377 -11.62 17.12 -6.84
CA ILE A 377 -11.81 17.81 -8.11
C ILE A 377 -10.65 18.79 -8.39
N ALA A 378 -10.19 19.55 -7.39
CA ALA A 378 -9.08 20.49 -7.58
C ALA A 378 -7.75 19.77 -7.91
N ILE A 379 -7.50 18.60 -7.32
CA ILE A 379 -6.35 17.76 -7.68
C ILE A 379 -6.50 17.17 -9.09
N ALA A 380 -7.72 16.81 -9.50
CA ALA A 380 -8.00 16.37 -10.86
C ALA A 380 -7.87 17.51 -11.89
N HIS A 381 -8.22 18.74 -11.50
CA HIS A 381 -8.13 19.93 -12.36
C HIS A 381 -6.70 20.49 -12.50
N TRP A 382 -5.77 20.10 -11.62
CA TRP A 382 -4.36 20.45 -11.71
C TRP A 382 -3.53 19.47 -12.58
N GLY A 383 -4.17 18.40 -13.10
CA GLY A 383 -3.55 17.39 -13.95
C GLY A 383 -4.06 17.33 -15.39
N LEU A 384 -4.86 18.31 -15.80
CA LEU A 384 -5.25 18.62 -17.19
C LEU A 384 -4.70 20.00 -17.52
#